data_AF-A0AAJ5YR67-F1
#
_entry.id   AF-A0AAJ5YR67-F1
#
_cell.length_a   1.000
_cell.length_b   1.000
_cell.length_c   1.000
_cell.angle_alpha   90.00
_cell.angle_beta   90.00
_cell.angle_gamma   90.00
#
_symmetry.space_group_name_H-M   'P 1'
#
loop_
_entity.id
_entity.type
_entity.pdbx_description
1 polymer ?
#
loop_
_entity_poly.entity_id
_entity_poly.type
_entity_poly.pdbx_seq_one_letter_code
_entity_poly.pdbx_strand_id
1 'polypeptide(L)'
;MLTFSAWDFWHKEKPKFGLTTFCPPGVVGPIVHPVQSLEHLNTSCANVWRIVSGATNNTVPPTLLPQTVDVRDLAKAQVKAMGMEKANGQRFVLCGYYIDLQLVVDYLREEFPQHRDTIPIGNTGVRNQPGPVAKLDVSKAEEVLGMTWIPWKKTYGDLVRQLWQMKEEEEKRTMF
;
A
#
# COMPACT_ATOMS: atom_id res chain seq x y z
N MET A 1 1.93 -8.95 -18.27
CA MET A 1 1.78 -10.07 -19.24
C MET A 1 0.81 -11.15 -18.73
N LEU A 2 0.81 -11.52 -17.44
CA LEU A 2 -0.03 -12.61 -16.88
C LEU A 2 -1.55 -12.39 -16.91
N THR A 3 -2.04 -11.16 -16.79
CA THR A 3 -3.49 -10.91 -16.74
C THR A 3 -4.18 -11.27 -18.06
N PHE A 4 -3.54 -11.01 -19.20
CA PHE A 4 -4.11 -11.34 -20.51
C PHE A 4 -4.25 -12.86 -20.67
N SER A 5 -3.25 -13.64 -20.27
CA SER A 5 -3.30 -15.10 -20.35
C SER A 5 -4.42 -15.71 -19.48
N ALA A 6 -4.70 -15.13 -18.31
CA ALA A 6 -5.81 -15.59 -17.46
C ALA A 6 -7.18 -15.32 -18.11
N TRP A 7 -7.36 -14.14 -18.70
CA TRP A 7 -8.58 -13.78 -19.42
C TRP A 7 -8.76 -14.65 -20.69
N ASP A 8 -7.69 -14.87 -21.45
CA ASP A 8 -7.71 -15.72 -22.65
C ASP A 8 -8.11 -17.16 -22.29
N PHE A 9 -7.51 -17.73 -21.24
CA PHE A 9 -7.89 -19.05 -20.73
C PHE A 9 -9.35 -19.11 -20.33
N TRP A 10 -9.82 -18.12 -19.56
CA TRP A 10 -11.20 -18.11 -19.06
C TRP A 10 -12.23 -18.01 -20.20
N HIS A 11 -11.96 -17.20 -21.22
CA HIS A 11 -12.81 -17.08 -22.40
C HIS A 11 -12.80 -18.34 -23.28
N LYS A 12 -11.63 -18.97 -23.46
CA LYS A 12 -11.44 -20.14 -24.32
C LYS A 12 -11.98 -21.43 -23.69
N GLU A 13 -11.57 -21.72 -22.46
CA GLU A 13 -11.83 -22.99 -21.80
C GLU A 13 -13.17 -23.00 -21.04
N LYS A 14 -13.79 -21.83 -20.85
CA LYS A 14 -15.10 -21.66 -20.19
C LYS A 14 -15.23 -22.48 -18.89
N PRO A 15 -14.30 -22.31 -17.93
CA PRO A 15 -14.33 -23.08 -16.70
C PRO A 15 -15.56 -22.73 -15.87
N LYS A 16 -15.95 -23.63 -14.95
CA LYS A 16 -17.10 -23.41 -14.05
C LYS A 16 -16.87 -22.29 -13.03
N PHE A 17 -15.62 -21.90 -12.77
CA PHE A 17 -15.29 -20.83 -11.83
C PHE A 17 -15.37 -19.45 -12.50
N GLY A 18 -15.69 -18.43 -11.71
CA GLY A 18 -15.65 -17.03 -12.15
C GLY A 18 -14.23 -16.46 -12.15
N LEU A 19 -13.99 -15.44 -12.97
CA LEU A 19 -12.73 -14.71 -13.00
C LEU A 19 -12.96 -13.23 -12.65
N THR A 20 -12.22 -12.76 -11.65
CA THR A 20 -12.16 -11.34 -11.28
C THR A 20 -10.71 -10.95 -11.11
N THR A 21 -10.30 -9.80 -11.67
CA THR A 21 -8.93 -9.29 -11.50
C THR A 21 -8.91 -7.93 -10.82
N PHE A 22 -7.90 -7.71 -9.99
CA PHE A 22 -7.66 -6.45 -9.29
C PHE A 22 -6.38 -5.81 -9.80
N CYS A 23 -6.41 -4.51 -10.03
CA CYS A 23 -5.28 -3.72 -10.49
C CYS A 23 -5.00 -2.59 -9.49
N PRO A 24 -4.38 -2.90 -8.33
CA PRO A 24 -3.94 -1.87 -7.39
C PRO A 24 -2.66 -1.18 -7.90
N PRO A 25 -2.41 0.08 -7.50
CA PRO A 25 -1.15 0.77 -7.69
C PRO A 25 -0.17 0.35 -6.57
N GLY A 26 0.38 1.29 -5.80
CA GLY A 26 1.12 0.95 -4.57
C GLY A 26 0.21 0.32 -3.51
N VAL A 27 0.63 -0.78 -2.89
CA VAL A 27 -0.09 -1.45 -1.81
C VAL A 27 0.69 -1.27 -0.51
N VAL A 28 0.12 -0.52 0.43
CA VAL A 28 0.78 -0.18 1.70
C VAL A 28 -0.14 -0.54 2.85
N GLY A 29 0.42 -0.91 3.99
CA GLY A 29 -0.33 -1.10 5.23
C GLY A 29 0.24 -2.23 6.08
N PRO A 30 -0.38 -2.49 7.24
CA PRO A 30 0.10 -3.48 8.19
C PRO A 30 0.26 -4.88 7.60
N ILE A 31 1.33 -5.54 8.00
CA ILE A 31 1.77 -6.83 7.52
C ILE A 31 1.17 -7.92 8.41
N VAL A 32 0.40 -8.82 7.81
CA VAL A 32 -0.22 -9.96 8.52
C VAL A 32 0.42 -11.30 8.16
N HIS A 33 1.17 -11.36 7.06
CA HIS A 33 1.89 -12.56 6.68
C HIS A 33 3.17 -12.69 7.50
N PRO A 34 3.65 -13.92 7.78
CA PRO A 34 4.92 -14.11 8.45
C PRO A 34 6.05 -13.46 7.65
N VAL A 35 6.79 -12.56 8.30
CA VAL A 35 8.01 -11.97 7.77
C VAL A 35 9.12 -12.26 8.77
N GLN A 36 10.22 -12.83 8.29
CA GLN A 36 11.32 -13.30 9.15
C GLN A 36 12.12 -12.14 9.77
N SER A 37 12.25 -11.05 9.03
CA SER A 37 12.89 -9.81 9.48
C SER A 37 12.48 -8.60 8.63
N LEU A 38 12.82 -7.40 9.09
CA LEU A 38 12.65 -6.14 8.34
C LEU A 38 13.36 -6.11 6.97
N GLU A 39 14.29 -7.04 6.71
CA GLU A 39 14.93 -7.19 5.39
C GLU A 39 14.04 -7.91 4.37
N HIS A 40 13.04 -8.66 4.83
CA HIS A 40 12.14 -9.47 4.01
C HIS A 40 10.79 -8.79 3.72
N LEU A 41 10.72 -7.47 3.93
CA LEU A 41 9.52 -6.68 3.62
C LEU A 41 9.27 -6.65 2.11
N ASN A 42 7.99 -6.63 1.71
CA ASN A 42 7.64 -6.34 0.32
C ASN A 42 8.09 -4.92 -0.06
N THR A 43 8.31 -4.68 -1.36
CA THR A 43 8.90 -3.42 -1.87
C THR A 43 8.20 -2.16 -1.34
N SER A 44 6.87 -2.16 -1.27
CA SER A 44 6.11 -0.99 -0.80
C SER A 44 6.32 -0.70 0.68
N CYS A 45 6.29 -1.71 1.56
CA CYS A 45 6.55 -1.51 2.99
C CYS A 45 8.04 -1.24 3.26
N ALA A 46 8.95 -1.90 2.52
CA ALA A 46 10.38 -1.63 2.59
C ALA A 46 10.71 -0.17 2.24
N ASN A 47 10.02 0.41 1.24
CA ASN A 47 10.19 1.82 0.90
C ASN A 47 9.77 2.75 2.04
N VAL A 48 8.66 2.45 2.73
CA VAL A 48 8.24 3.20 3.92
C VAL A 48 9.25 3.03 5.05
N TRP A 49 9.70 1.79 5.30
CA TRP A 49 10.68 1.50 6.34
C TRP A 49 11.98 2.26 6.15
N ARG A 50 12.53 2.26 4.92
CA ARG A 50 13.77 2.98 4.57
C ARG A 50 13.70 4.46 4.91
N ILE A 51 12.53 5.09 4.74
CA ILE A 51 12.31 6.50 5.06
C ILE A 51 12.35 6.73 6.56
N VAL A 52 11.64 5.90 7.34
CA VAL A 52 11.52 6.13 8.79
C VAL A 52 12.72 5.64 9.59
N SER A 53 13.48 4.68 9.08
CA SER A 53 14.63 4.08 9.77
C SER A 53 15.93 4.90 9.70
N GLY A 54 15.94 6.01 8.95
CA GLY A 54 17.13 6.84 8.73
C GLY A 54 17.99 6.41 7.52
N ALA A 55 17.63 5.32 6.84
CA ALA A 55 18.38 4.80 5.70
C ALA A 55 18.35 5.72 4.45
N THR A 56 17.53 6.77 4.45
CA THR A 56 17.54 7.81 3.40
C THR A 56 18.47 8.99 3.70
N ASN A 57 19.30 8.92 4.74
CA ASN A 57 20.26 9.98 5.11
C ASN A 57 19.60 11.37 5.18
N ASN A 58 18.50 11.48 5.95
CA ASN A 58 17.71 12.70 6.13
C ASN A 58 17.13 13.33 4.84
N THR A 59 17.09 12.58 3.73
CA THR A 59 16.49 13.02 2.48
C THR A 59 15.12 12.36 2.28
N VAL A 60 14.14 13.12 1.80
CA VAL A 60 12.85 12.58 1.33
C VAL A 60 13.01 12.14 -0.12
N PRO A 61 12.86 10.83 -0.45
CA PRO A 61 12.96 10.36 -1.83
C PRO A 61 11.88 11.01 -2.72
N PRO A 62 12.14 11.16 -4.03
CA PRO A 62 11.12 11.62 -4.96
C PRO A 62 9.94 10.64 -4.97
N THR A 63 8.73 11.19 -4.99
CA THR A 63 7.53 10.37 -5.20
C THR A 63 7.51 9.92 -6.66
N LEU A 64 7.48 8.62 -6.92
CA LEU A 64 7.37 8.07 -8.29
C LEU A 64 5.92 7.77 -8.67
N LEU A 65 5.15 7.22 -7.73
CA LEU A 65 3.74 6.88 -7.91
C LEU A 65 2.97 7.30 -6.65
N PRO A 66 2.15 8.36 -6.70
CA PRO A 66 1.38 8.80 -5.55
C PRO A 66 0.09 7.98 -5.32
N GLN A 67 -0.31 7.16 -6.29
CA GLN A 67 -1.50 6.32 -6.16
C GLN A 67 -1.22 5.13 -5.25
N THR A 68 -2.00 5.02 -4.18
CA THR A 68 -1.83 3.96 -3.17
C THR A 68 -3.18 3.42 -2.71
N VAL A 69 -3.20 2.16 -2.28
CA VAL A 69 -4.32 1.51 -1.61
C VAL A 69 -3.84 0.81 -0.34
N ASP A 70 -4.68 0.80 0.69
CA ASP A 70 -4.42 0.03 1.90
C ASP A 70 -4.52 -1.48 1.60
N VAL A 71 -3.55 -2.27 2.07
CA VAL A 71 -3.55 -3.74 1.88
C VAL A 71 -4.81 -4.41 2.43
N ARG A 72 -5.41 -3.85 3.49
CA ARG A 72 -6.66 -4.36 4.08
C ARG A 72 -7.85 -4.10 3.17
N ASP A 73 -7.85 -3.01 2.42
CA ASP A 73 -8.92 -2.73 1.45
C ASP A 73 -8.79 -3.57 0.19
N LEU A 74 -7.55 -3.82 -0.26
CA LEU A 74 -7.29 -4.81 -1.31
C LEU A 74 -7.81 -6.20 -0.91
N ALA A 75 -7.49 -6.66 0.31
CA ALA A 75 -7.95 -7.93 0.83
C ALA A 75 -9.50 -7.99 0.94
N LYS A 76 -10.13 -6.93 1.47
CA LYS A 76 -11.61 -6.83 1.53
C LYS A 76 -12.24 -6.91 0.13
N ALA A 77 -11.68 -6.22 -0.86
CA ALA A 77 -12.18 -6.24 -2.23
C ALA A 77 -12.13 -7.65 -2.82
N GLN A 78 -11.03 -8.37 -2.60
CA GLN A 78 -10.87 -9.77 -3.02
C GLN A 78 -11.91 -10.68 -2.36
N VAL A 79 -12.11 -10.55 -1.04
CA VAL A 79 -13.10 -11.34 -0.30
C VAL A 79 -14.52 -11.06 -0.78
N LYS A 80 -14.88 -9.78 -0.94
CA LYS A 80 -16.22 -9.41 -1.43
C LYS A 80 -16.51 -9.94 -2.82
N ALA A 81 -15.54 -9.86 -3.74
CA ALA A 81 -15.74 -10.34 -5.10
C ALA A 81 -16.03 -11.85 -5.19
N MET A 82 -15.45 -12.66 -4.30
CA MET A 82 -15.72 -14.11 -4.28
C MET A 82 -17.19 -14.45 -4.01
N GLY A 83 -17.91 -13.61 -3.28
CA GLY A 83 -19.32 -13.81 -2.95
C GLY A 83 -20.30 -13.07 -3.86
N MET A 84 -19.82 -12.32 -4.86
CA MET A 84 -20.65 -11.43 -5.67
C MET A 84 -20.66 -11.88 -7.13
N GLU A 85 -21.80 -12.36 -7.62
CA GLU A 85 -21.96 -12.71 -9.04
C GLU A 85 -21.65 -11.53 -9.97
N LYS A 86 -22.02 -10.31 -9.55
CA LYS A 86 -21.72 -9.07 -10.26
C LYS A 86 -20.21 -8.78 -10.43
N ALA A 87 -19.36 -9.43 -9.63
CA ALA A 87 -17.91 -9.31 -9.74
C ALA A 87 -17.30 -10.29 -10.76
N ASN A 88 -18.06 -11.30 -11.20
CA ASN A 88 -17.59 -12.25 -12.21
C ASN A 88 -17.40 -11.57 -13.57
N GLY A 89 -16.28 -11.87 -14.23
CA GLY A 89 -15.93 -11.25 -15.50
C GLY A 89 -15.49 -9.78 -15.36
N GLN A 90 -15.24 -9.30 -14.14
CA GLN A 90 -14.89 -7.89 -13.91
C GLN A 90 -13.40 -7.66 -13.63
N ARG A 91 -12.99 -6.43 -13.95
CA ARG A 91 -11.69 -5.86 -13.63
C ARG A 91 -11.90 -4.64 -12.75
N PHE A 92 -11.26 -4.60 -11.59
CA PHE A 92 -11.36 -3.52 -10.62
C PHE A 92 -10.02 -2.81 -10.47
N VAL A 93 -10.00 -1.50 -10.69
CA VAL A 93 -8.91 -0.63 -10.24
C VAL A 93 -9.20 -0.28 -8.78
N LEU A 94 -8.20 -0.42 -7.92
CA LEU A 94 -8.33 -0.12 -6.49
C LEU A 94 -7.32 0.95 -6.12
N CYS A 95 -7.79 2.13 -5.75
CA CYS A 95 -6.94 3.24 -5.33
C CYS A 95 -7.66 4.01 -4.23
N GLY A 96 -7.09 4.04 -3.02
CA GLY A 96 -7.71 4.73 -1.90
C GLY A 96 -7.40 6.22 -1.87
N TYR A 97 -6.20 6.60 -2.33
CA TYR A 97 -5.72 7.99 -2.22
C TYR A 97 -4.52 8.30 -3.11
N TYR A 98 -4.26 9.61 -3.25
CA TYR A 98 -3.15 10.20 -3.99
C TYR A 98 -2.28 10.98 -3.02
N ILE A 99 -1.18 10.38 -2.58
CA ILE A 99 -0.33 10.97 -1.55
C ILE A 99 1.13 10.90 -1.97
N ASP A 100 1.84 11.99 -1.75
CA ASP A 100 3.28 12.07 -1.99
C ASP A 100 4.06 11.87 -0.68
N LEU A 101 5.30 11.43 -0.82
CA LEU A 101 6.16 11.04 0.29
C LEU A 101 6.47 12.21 1.23
N GLN A 102 6.48 13.46 0.75
CA GLN A 102 6.70 14.61 1.64
C GLN A 102 5.54 14.75 2.64
N LEU A 103 4.30 14.68 2.18
CA LEU A 103 3.14 14.73 3.08
C LEU A 103 3.07 13.53 4.03
N VAL A 104 3.50 12.34 3.58
CA VAL A 104 3.63 11.17 4.45
C VAL A 104 4.67 11.42 5.54
N VAL A 105 5.84 11.92 5.16
CA VAL A 105 6.94 12.24 6.09
C VAL A 105 6.53 13.28 7.12
N ASP A 106 5.90 14.38 6.68
CA ASP A 106 5.43 15.44 7.57
C ASP A 106 4.48 14.86 8.64
N TYR A 107 3.50 14.04 8.21
CA TYR A 107 2.59 13.37 9.12
C TYR A 107 3.31 12.40 10.08
N LEU A 108 4.23 11.57 9.58
CA LEU A 108 4.93 10.59 10.42
C LEU A 108 5.83 11.26 11.46
N ARG A 109 6.42 12.43 11.16
CA ARG A 109 7.17 13.22 12.15
C ARG A 109 6.30 13.79 13.26
N GLU A 110 5.05 14.13 12.93
CA GLU A 110 4.06 14.58 13.92
C GLU A 110 3.58 13.41 14.79
N GLU A 111 3.25 12.28 14.16
CA GLU A 111 2.70 11.07 14.81
C GLU A 111 3.72 10.33 15.69
N PHE A 112 5.00 10.33 15.29
CA PHE A 112 6.08 9.59 15.96
C PHE A 112 7.20 10.52 16.45
N PRO A 113 6.95 11.39 17.45
CA PRO A 113 7.92 12.37 17.92
C PRO A 113 9.23 11.73 18.40
N GLN A 114 9.18 10.51 18.94
CA GLN A 114 10.34 9.75 19.42
C GLN A 114 11.27 9.26 18.30
N HIS A 115 10.84 9.29 17.03
CA HIS A 115 11.62 8.86 15.87
C HIS A 115 11.96 10.04 14.93
N ARG A 116 11.79 11.29 15.39
CA ARG A 116 12.08 12.50 14.59
C ARG A 116 13.52 12.61 14.13
N ASP A 117 14.46 11.99 14.85
CA ASP A 117 15.88 12.03 14.49
C ASP A 117 16.22 11.10 13.32
N THR A 118 15.38 10.09 13.06
CA THR A 118 15.58 9.15 11.94
C THR A 118 14.70 9.47 10.74
N ILE A 119 13.51 10.03 10.96
CA ILE A 119 12.60 10.41 9.89
C ILE A 119 13.12 11.72 9.25
N PRO A 120 13.33 11.81 7.93
CA PRO A 120 13.81 13.02 7.26
C PRO A 120 12.84 14.20 7.43
N ILE A 121 13.32 15.45 7.35
CA ILE A 121 12.43 16.65 7.34
C ILE A 121 11.96 16.95 5.91
N GLY A 122 12.87 16.96 4.94
CA GLY A 122 12.58 17.38 3.57
C GLY A 122 12.12 18.85 3.49
N ASN A 123 11.16 19.12 2.60
CA ASN A 123 10.56 20.44 2.40
C ASN A 123 9.12 20.44 2.94
N THR A 124 8.95 20.64 4.24
CA THR A 124 7.66 20.53 4.93
C THR A 124 6.56 21.36 4.24
N GLY A 125 5.43 20.72 3.96
CA GLY A 125 4.28 21.32 3.29
C GLY A 125 4.40 21.48 1.77
N VAL A 126 5.57 21.16 1.18
CA VAL A 126 5.81 21.27 -0.27
C VAL A 126 5.67 19.89 -0.92
N ARG A 127 4.56 19.67 -1.64
CA ARG A 127 4.33 18.39 -2.33
C ARG A 127 5.48 18.04 -3.27
N ASN A 128 6.01 16.82 -3.18
CA ASN A 128 7.09 16.34 -4.05
C ASN A 128 6.62 15.35 -5.14
N GLN A 129 5.36 15.47 -5.55
CA GLN A 129 4.75 14.63 -6.58
C GLN A 129 5.34 14.91 -7.98
N PRO A 130 5.45 13.89 -8.86
CA PRO A 130 5.99 14.08 -10.20
C PRO A 130 4.90 14.56 -11.16
N GLY A 131 4.95 15.82 -11.58
CA GLY A 131 4.14 16.35 -12.69
C GLY A 131 2.63 16.09 -12.55
N PRO A 132 1.88 16.12 -13.68
CA PRO A 132 0.47 15.75 -13.69
C PRO A 132 0.31 14.24 -13.48
N VAL A 133 -0.53 13.88 -12.51
CA VAL A 133 -0.77 12.48 -12.12
C VAL A 133 -2.11 12.03 -12.71
N ALA A 134 -2.13 10.87 -13.38
CA ALA A 134 -3.35 10.30 -13.92
C ALA A 134 -4.33 9.92 -12.78
N LYS A 135 -5.58 10.35 -12.92
CA LYS A 135 -6.68 9.95 -12.03
C LYS A 135 -7.16 8.56 -12.42
N LEU A 136 -6.99 7.62 -11.52
CA LEU A 136 -7.60 6.30 -11.52
C LEU A 136 -9.06 6.41 -11.11
N ASP A 137 -9.94 5.91 -11.98
CA ASP A 137 -11.37 5.78 -11.71
C ASP A 137 -11.63 4.48 -10.92
N VAL A 138 -12.17 4.65 -9.71
CA VAL A 138 -12.49 3.57 -8.77
C VAL A 138 -14.00 3.40 -8.56
N SER A 139 -14.83 4.17 -9.28
CA SER A 139 -16.29 4.16 -9.16
C SER A 139 -16.87 2.74 -9.24
N LYS A 140 -16.39 1.92 -10.18
CA LYS A 140 -16.82 0.53 -10.31
C LYS A 140 -16.58 -0.30 -9.03
N ALA A 141 -15.46 -0.11 -8.35
CA ALA A 141 -15.18 -0.82 -7.10
C ALA A 141 -16.09 -0.32 -5.97
N GLU A 142 -16.38 0.98 -5.92
CA GLU A 142 -17.29 1.58 -4.96
C GLU A 142 -18.73 1.10 -5.17
N GLU A 143 -19.22 1.10 -6.41
CA GLU A 143 -20.59 0.74 -6.77
C GLU A 143 -20.84 -0.78 -6.70
N VAL A 144 -19.95 -1.58 -7.27
CA VAL A 144 -20.18 -3.04 -7.38
C VAL A 144 -19.79 -3.77 -6.11
N LEU A 145 -18.65 -3.40 -5.51
CA LEU A 145 -18.12 -4.07 -4.31
C LEU A 145 -18.45 -3.30 -3.02
N GLY A 146 -19.10 -2.14 -3.09
CA GLY A 146 -19.39 -1.33 -1.90
C GLY A 146 -18.12 -0.91 -1.16
N MET A 147 -17.06 -0.58 -1.90
CA MET A 147 -15.77 -0.25 -1.30
C MET A 147 -15.82 1.11 -0.59
N THR A 148 -15.15 1.14 0.55
CA THR A 148 -14.77 2.35 1.28
C THR A 148 -13.29 2.23 1.59
N TRP A 149 -12.60 3.36 1.62
CA TRP A 149 -11.13 3.39 1.67
C TRP A 149 -10.65 3.84 3.03
N ILE A 150 -9.70 3.10 3.60
CA ILE A 150 -8.99 3.47 4.81
C ILE A 150 -8.20 4.76 4.54
N PRO A 151 -8.31 5.78 5.40
CA PRO A 151 -7.55 7.02 5.22
C PRO A 151 -6.05 6.78 5.25
N TRP A 152 -5.31 7.46 4.37
CA TRP A 152 -3.86 7.30 4.24
C TRP A 152 -3.11 7.45 5.56
N LYS A 153 -3.48 8.43 6.41
CA LYS A 153 -2.87 8.62 7.73
C LYS A 153 -2.93 7.35 8.56
N LYS A 154 -4.09 6.68 8.58
CA LYS A 154 -4.27 5.41 9.26
C LYS A 154 -3.44 4.28 8.61
N THR A 155 -3.38 4.22 7.28
CA THR A 155 -2.56 3.21 6.58
C THR A 155 -1.08 3.31 6.96
N TYR A 156 -0.48 4.50 6.81
CA TYR A 156 0.94 4.71 7.09
C TYR A 156 1.25 4.67 8.59
N GLY A 157 0.39 5.26 9.42
CA GLY A 157 0.55 5.24 10.88
C GLY A 157 0.52 3.83 11.45
N ASP A 158 -0.44 3.00 11.04
CA ASP A 158 -0.52 1.61 11.50
C ASP A 158 0.72 0.80 11.03
N LEU A 159 1.14 0.96 9.77
CA LEU A 159 2.32 0.27 9.23
C LEU A 159 3.59 0.67 9.99
N VAL A 160 3.86 1.98 10.14
CA VAL A 160 5.09 2.45 10.78
C VAL A 160 5.14 2.04 12.25
N ARG A 161 4.00 2.08 12.96
CA ARG A 161 3.91 1.57 14.33
C ARG A 161 4.31 0.11 14.42
N GLN A 162 3.80 -0.72 13.50
CA GLN A 162 4.15 -2.14 13.45
C GLN A 162 5.63 -2.36 13.13
N LEU A 163 6.20 -1.62 12.17
CA LEU A 163 7.61 -1.76 11.79
C LEU A 163 8.56 -1.42 12.94
N TRP A 164 8.26 -0.40 13.74
CA TRP A 164 9.05 -0.09 14.94
C TRP A 164 8.94 -1.18 16.01
N GLN A 165 7.75 -1.76 16.21
CA GLN A 165 7.58 -2.91 17.12
C GLN A 165 8.42 -4.12 16.65
N MET A 166 8.39 -4.42 15.35
CA MET A 166 9.21 -5.49 14.77
C MET A 166 10.71 -5.24 14.98
N LYS A 167 11.17 -3.99 14.83
CA LYS A 167 12.57 -3.63 15.10
C LYS A 167 12.96 -3.91 16.56
N GLU A 168 12.13 -3.47 17.51
CA GLU A 168 12.38 -3.69 18.94
C GLU A 168 12.41 -5.19 19.29
N GLU A 169 11.56 -5.99 18.65
CA GLU A 169 11.52 -7.45 18.83
C GLU A 169 12.77 -8.13 18.25
N GLU A 170 13.25 -7.70 17.08
CA GLU A 170 14.50 -8.18 16.48
C GLU A 170 15.73 -7.84 17.34
N GLU A 171 15.81 -6.61 17.86
CA GLU A 171 16.89 -6.18 18.76
C GLU A 171 16.91 -7.00 20.05
N LYS A 172 15.75 -7.24 20.66
CA LYS A 172 15.63 -8.10 21.85
C LYS A 172 16.06 -9.54 21.58
N ARG A 173 15.69 -10.10 20.43
CA ARG A 173 16.11 -11.45 20.02
C ARG A 173 17.62 -11.59 19.81
N THR A 174 18.31 -10.50 19.47
CA THR A 174 19.76 -10.51 19.17
C THR A 174 20.61 -10.31 20.43
N MET A 175 20.01 -9.85 21.54
CA MET A 175 20.70 -9.68 22.84
C MET A 175 20.80 -10.97 23.66
N PHE A 176 20.14 -12.06 23.26
CA PHE A 176 20.17 -13.37 23.90
C PHE A 176 20.68 -14.44 22.93
#